data_AF-A0A2V6A3G6-F1
#
_entry.id   AF-A0A2V6A3G6-F1
#
_cell.length_a   1.000
_cell.length_b   1.000
_cell.length_c   1.000
_cell.angle_alpha   90.00
_cell.angle_beta   90.00
_cell.angle_gamma   90.00
#
_symmetry.space_group_name_H-M   'P 1'
#
loop_
_entity.id
_entity.type
_entity.pdbx_description
1 polymer ?
#
loop_
_entity_poly.entity_id
_entity_poly.type
_entity_poly.pdbx_seq_one_letter_code
_entity_poly.pdbx_strand_id
1 'polypeptide(L)'
;MNMRRKPTPVSVRAGQVEFVKVNTDAWRWRDVYRWLLGLRWPQFAAFVAAVYITLNLLFATLYSLEPNSIAGTGLHWFLDCFFFSVQTLATIG
;
A
#
# COMPACT_ATOMS: atom_id res chain seq x y z
N MET A 1 19.51 14.43 -25.11
CA MET A 1 18.45 14.22 -26.14
C MET A 1 17.27 13.54 -25.46
N ASN A 2 16.26 14.32 -25.02
CA ASN A 2 15.17 13.83 -24.15
C ASN A 2 13.97 13.37 -24.99
N MET A 3 13.78 12.06 -25.11
CA MET A 3 12.62 11.48 -25.79
C MET A 3 11.39 11.51 -24.86
N ARG A 4 10.57 12.57 -24.97
CA ARG A 4 9.24 12.62 -24.35
C ARG A 4 8.34 11.61 -25.05
N ARG A 5 8.03 10.48 -24.39
CA ARG A 5 7.04 9.51 -24.88
C ARG A 5 5.67 10.20 -24.97
N LYS A 6 5.12 10.29 -26.17
CA LYS A 6 3.76 10.84 -26.40
C LYS A 6 2.73 9.87 -25.80
N PRO A 7 1.77 10.35 -24.98
CA PRO A 7 0.73 9.50 -24.42
C PRO A 7 -0.17 8.99 -25.55
N THR A 8 -0.45 7.70 -25.55
CA THR A 8 -1.31 7.04 -26.54
C THR A 8 -2.74 7.54 -26.36
N PRO A 9 -3.34 8.24 -27.34
CA PRO A 9 -4.70 8.73 -27.22
C PRO A 9 -5.67 7.55 -27.23
N VAL A 10 -6.45 7.42 -26.15
CA VAL A 10 -7.58 6.47 -26.10
C VAL A 10 -8.79 7.19 -26.67
N SER A 11 -9.11 6.91 -27.94
CA SER A 11 -10.27 7.43 -28.63
C SER A 11 -11.50 6.59 -28.28
N VAL A 12 -12.55 7.21 -27.75
CA VAL A 12 -13.86 6.57 -27.59
C VAL A 12 -14.82 7.26 -28.56
N ARG A 13 -15.42 6.48 -29.48
CA ARG A 13 -16.46 6.99 -30.40
C ARG A 13 -17.83 6.85 -29.76
N ALA A 14 -18.58 7.95 -29.70
CA ALA A 14 -20.00 7.95 -29.39
C ALA A 14 -20.73 8.67 -30.54
N GLY A 15 -21.40 7.90 -31.41
CA GLY A 15 -22.03 8.43 -32.62
C GLY A 15 -21.01 8.97 -33.63
N GLN A 16 -21.20 10.20 -34.12
CA GLN A 16 -20.28 10.87 -35.07
C GLN A 16 -19.14 11.65 -34.40
N VAL A 17 -19.02 11.62 -33.07
CA VAL A 17 -18.03 12.42 -32.34
C VAL A 17 -16.94 11.51 -31.78
N GLU A 18 -15.69 11.85 -32.09
CA GLU A 18 -14.50 11.19 -31.54
C GLU A 18 -14.00 11.97 -30.33
N PHE A 19 -14.09 11.36 -29.15
CA PHE A 19 -13.57 11.94 -27.92
C PHE A 19 -12.12 11.51 -27.72
N VAL A 20 -11.19 12.44 -27.93
CA VAL A 20 -9.77 12.26 -27.60
C VAL A 20 -9.51 12.84 -26.22
N LYS A 21 -9.09 11.99 -25.28
CA LYS A 21 -8.72 12.44 -23.93
C LYS A 21 -7.34 13.10 -23.95
N VAL A 22 -7.32 14.42 -24.14
CA VAL A 22 -6.10 15.25 -24.06
C VAL A 22 -5.84 15.58 -22.57
N ASN A 23 -4.58 15.56 -22.10
CA ASN A 23 -4.17 15.71 -20.68
C ASN A 23 -4.58 14.56 -19.72
N THR A 24 -4.35 13.30 -20.09
CA THR A 24 -4.18 12.26 -19.05
C THR A 24 -2.84 12.49 -18.35
N ASP A 25 -2.87 13.28 -17.27
CA ASP A 25 -1.71 13.45 -16.40
C ASP A 25 -1.16 12.09 -15.94
N ALA A 26 0.16 12.03 -15.81
CA ALA A 26 0.88 10.91 -15.25
C ALA A 26 0.44 10.69 -13.80
N TRP A 27 -0.20 9.55 -13.53
CA TRP A 27 -0.42 8.93 -12.22
C TRP A 27 -0.69 9.90 -11.05
N ARG A 28 -1.96 10.19 -10.80
CA ARG A 28 -2.40 10.98 -9.63
C ARG A 28 -2.78 10.04 -8.47
N TRP A 29 -2.80 10.54 -7.23
CA TRP A 29 -3.29 9.80 -6.06
C TRP A 29 -4.68 9.16 -6.23
N ARG A 30 -5.54 9.78 -7.07
CA ARG A 30 -6.85 9.21 -7.44
C ARG A 30 -6.76 7.88 -8.19
N ASP A 31 -5.62 7.62 -8.85
CA ASP A 31 -5.38 6.37 -9.55
C ASP A 31 -5.12 5.20 -8.58
N VAL A 32 -4.60 5.46 -7.37
CA VAL A 32 -4.37 4.40 -6.36
C VAL A 32 -5.69 3.78 -5.92
N TYR A 33 -6.70 4.61 -5.61
CA TYR A 33 -8.03 4.13 -5.22
C TYR A 33 -8.66 3.29 -6.33
N ARG A 34 -8.65 3.81 -7.56
CA ARG A 34 -9.20 3.09 -8.73
C ARG A 34 -8.42 1.81 -9.02
N TRP A 35 -7.10 1.83 -8.86
CA TRP A 35 -6.24 0.68 -9.05
C TRP A 35 -6.53 -0.41 -8.01
N LEU A 36 -6.66 -0.05 -6.73
CA LEU A 36 -7.02 -0.97 -5.65
C LEU A 36 -8.35 -1.68 -5.92
N LEU A 37 -9.37 -0.93 -6.37
CA LEU A 37 -10.67 -1.50 -6.73
C LEU A 37 -10.63 -2.39 -8.00
N GLY A 38 -9.62 -2.21 -8.85
CA GLY A 38 -9.42 -3.02 -10.06
C GLY A 38 -8.65 -4.31 -9.83
N LEU A 39 -8.09 -4.54 -8.63
CA LEU A 39 -7.34 -5.75 -8.30
C LEU A 39 -8.27 -6.97 -8.21
N ARG A 40 -7.77 -8.14 -8.62
CA ARG A 40 -8.45 -9.40 -8.31
C ARG A 40 -8.40 -9.63 -6.79
N TRP A 41 -9.43 -10.27 -6.23
CA TRP A 41 -9.51 -10.55 -4.79
C TRP A 41 -8.23 -11.11 -4.15
N PRO A 42 -7.53 -12.10 -4.73
CA PRO A 42 -6.27 -12.59 -4.15
C PRO A 42 -5.16 -11.55 -4.14
N GLN A 43 -5.07 -10.71 -5.18
CA GLN A 43 -4.08 -9.64 -5.29
C GLN A 43 -4.34 -8.54 -4.27
N PHE A 44 -5.61 -8.17 -4.09
CA PHE A 44 -6.02 -7.23 -3.06
C PHE A 44 -5.68 -7.73 -1.65
N ALA A 45 -6.05 -8.97 -1.33
CA ALA A 45 -5.73 -9.58 -0.05
C ALA A 45 -4.22 -9.65 0.21
N ALA A 46 -3.44 -10.06 -0.79
CA ALA A 46 -1.97 -10.09 -0.69
C ALA A 46 -1.37 -8.68 -0.48
N PHE A 47 -1.91 -7.67 -1.18
CA PHE A 47 -1.48 -6.28 -1.00
C PHE A 47 -1.76 -5.77 0.42
N VAL A 48 -2.98 -5.98 0.92
CA VAL A 48 -3.36 -5.58 2.29
C VAL A 48 -2.49 -6.32 3.32
N ALA A 49 -2.27 -7.63 3.15
CA ALA A 49 -1.40 -8.41 4.02
C ALA A 49 0.05 -7.89 4.02
N ALA A 50 0.59 -7.54 2.85
CA ALA A 50 1.93 -6.99 2.73
C ALA A 50 2.06 -5.63 3.45
N VAL A 51 1.09 -4.74 3.28
CA VAL A 51 1.04 -3.46 3.99
C VAL A 51 0.96 -3.69 5.50
N TYR A 52 0.09 -4.58 5.94
CA TYR A 52 -0.07 -4.92 7.37
C TYR A 52 1.22 -5.45 7.99
N ILE A 53 1.89 -6.41 7.34
CA ILE A 53 3.17 -6.97 7.82
C ILE A 53 4.24 -5.89 7.85
N THR A 54 4.31 -5.04 6.82
CA THR A 54 5.31 -3.95 6.73
C THR A 54 5.14 -2.96 7.88
N LEU A 55 3.90 -2.53 8.16
CA LEU A 55 3.61 -1.63 9.27
C LEU A 55 4.00 -2.26 10.61
N ASN A 56 3.66 -3.53 10.83
CA ASN A 56 4.01 -4.21 12.07
C ASN A 56 5.52 -4.41 12.23
N LEU A 57 6.25 -4.71 11.16
CA LEU A 57 7.71 -4.80 11.19
C LEU A 57 8.36 -3.43 11.48
N LEU A 58 7.82 -2.35 10.91
CA LEU A 58 8.26 -0.99 11.19
C LEU A 58 8.14 -0.69 12.70
N PHE A 59 6.95 -0.91 13.27
CA PHE A 59 6.72 -0.67 14.69
C PHE A 59 7.50 -1.62 15.59
N ALA A 60 7.61 -2.90 15.25
CA ALA A 60 8.46 -3.85 15.97
C ALA A 60 9.91 -3.37 16.04
N THR A 61 10.43 -2.84 14.92
CA THR A 61 11.77 -2.27 14.86
C THR A 61 11.88 -1.06 15.78
N LEU A 62 10.91 -0.14 15.75
CA LEU A 62 10.87 1.02 16.64
C LEU A 62 10.84 0.63 18.13
N TYR A 63 9.99 -0.32 18.52
CA TYR A 63 9.92 -0.83 19.89
C TYR A 63 11.21 -1.54 20.31
N SER A 64 11.88 -2.21 19.38
CA SER A 64 13.12 -2.92 19.67
C SER A 64 14.32 -2.00 19.96
N LEU A 65 14.24 -0.71 19.59
CA LEU A 65 15.32 0.26 19.81
C LEU A 65 15.57 0.54 21.30
N GLU A 66 14.54 0.43 22.14
CA GLU A 66 14.64 0.63 23.58
C GLU A 66 14.35 -0.69 24.31
N PRO A 67 15.39 -1.36 24.85
CA PRO A 67 15.23 -2.61 25.57
C PRO A 67 14.29 -2.44 26.77
N ASN A 68 13.40 -3.41 26.99
CA ASN A 68 12.36 -3.40 28.05
C ASN A 68 11.26 -2.33 27.88
N SER A 69 11.08 -1.77 26.68
CA SER A 69 9.91 -0.91 26.35
C SER A 69 8.56 -1.58 26.53
N ILE A 70 8.51 -2.91 26.48
CA ILE A 70 7.29 -3.71 26.55
C ILE A 70 7.38 -4.62 27.79
N ALA A 71 6.31 -4.69 28.57
CA ALA A 71 6.21 -5.57 29.73
C ALA A 71 5.77 -6.99 29.33
N GLY A 72 6.22 -8.01 30.06
CA GLY A 72 5.81 -9.40 29.83
C GLY A 72 6.50 -10.10 28.65
N THR A 73 7.66 -9.61 28.22
CA THR A 73 8.44 -10.23 27.14
C THR A 73 9.08 -11.54 27.57
N GLY A 74 9.11 -12.51 26.65
CA GLY A 74 9.72 -13.82 26.80
C GLY A 74 11.16 -13.87 26.30
N LEU A 75 11.57 -15.04 25.77
CA LEU A 75 12.95 -15.29 25.34
C LEU A 75 13.32 -14.60 24.01
N HIS A 76 12.33 -14.09 23.25
CA HIS A 76 12.50 -13.58 21.89
C HIS A 76 12.06 -12.13 21.74
N TRP A 77 12.87 -11.19 22.26
CA TRP A 77 12.60 -9.75 22.32
C TRP A 77 11.97 -9.13 21.05
N PHE A 78 12.54 -9.38 19.86
CA PHE A 78 12.01 -8.80 18.62
C PHE A 78 10.66 -9.39 18.21
N LEU A 79 10.44 -10.70 18.41
CA LEU A 79 9.16 -11.33 18.11
C LEU A 79 8.07 -10.84 19.06
N ASP A 80 8.42 -10.61 20.33
CA ASP A 80 7.50 -10.03 21.30
C ASP A 80 7.10 -8.60 20.89
N CYS A 81 8.07 -7.79 20.42
CA CYS A 81 7.80 -6.46 19.86
C CYS A 81 6.87 -6.51 18.63
N PHE A 82 7.05 -7.51 17.76
CA PHE A 82 6.20 -7.71 16.59
C PHE A 82 4.77 -8.10 16.95
N PHE A 83 4.58 -9.09 17.83
CA PHE A 83 3.24 -9.52 18.25
C PHE A 83 2.53 -8.44 19.06
N PHE A 84 3.26 -7.66 19.87
CA PHE A 84 2.73 -6.48 20.54
C PHE A 84 2.22 -5.44 19.53
N SER A 85 2.99 -5.17 18.46
CA SER A 85 2.55 -4.28 17.37
C SER A 85 1.26 -4.80 16.70
N VAL A 86 1.18 -6.10 16.42
CA VAL A 86 0.01 -6.74 15.80
C VAL A 86 -1.24 -6.54 16.66
N GLN A 87 -1.14 -6.82 17.96
CA GLN A 87 -2.24 -6.63 18.92
C GLN A 87 -2.68 -5.17 19.00
N THR A 88 -1.73 -4.24 19.03
CA THR A 88 -2.02 -2.80 19.10
C THR A 88 -2.70 -2.29 17.83
N LEU A 89 -2.15 -2.62 16.65
CA LEU A 89 -2.69 -2.16 15.36
C LEU A 89 -4.06 -2.76 15.05
N ALA A 90 -4.28 -4.01 15.44
CA ALA A 90 -5.56 -4.69 15.31
C ALA A 90 -6.55 -4.31 16.43
N THR A 91 -6.15 -3.46 17.39
CA THR A 91 -6.95 -3.07 18.56
C THR A 91 -7.45 -4.28 19.37
N ILE A 92 -6.64 -5.34 19.44
CA ILE A 92 -6.93 -6.56 20.22
C ILE A 92 -6.78 -6.24 21.71
N GLY A 93 -5.66 -5.62 22.10
CA GLY A 93 -5.35 -5.26 23.49
C GLY A 93 -5.34 -6.45 24.41
#